data_AF-A0A2I3H4F7-F1
#
_entry.id   AF-A0A2I3H4F7-F1
#
_cell.length_a   1.000
_cell.length_b   1.000
_cell.length_c   1.000
_cell.angle_alpha   90.00
_cell.angle_beta   90.00
_cell.angle_gamma   90.00
#
_symmetry.space_group_name_H-M   'P 1'
#
loop_
_entity.id
_entity.type
_entity.pdbx_description
1 polymer ?
#
loop_
_entity_poly.entity_id
_entity_poly.type
_entity_poly.pdbx_seq_one_letter_code
_entity_poly.pdbx_strand_id
1 'polypeptide(L)'
;MNSGISQVFQREVTCPICMNYFIDPVTIDCGHSFCRPCFYLNWQDIPILTQCFECIKSTQQRNLKTNLHLKKMASLAKTASLWLFLSSEEQMCGTHRETKKMFCEVDKSLLCSLCSSSQEHRDHRHCPVEWAAKEHREKLLKKMQSLWGKARENQRNLNVETTRISHWKAFGDILYRSECVLLHMPQPLNLELRAGPITGLRDRLNQFRVDITLHHNEANSHIFRCGDLRSICIGCDRQNAPRITATPTSFLAWGAQTFTSGKYYWEVHVGDSWNWAFGVCNKYWQGKNWNGNIYGEEGLFSLGCVKNDIQCSLFTSSPITLQYVPRPTSHVGLFLDCEARTVSFVDVNQSSPIYTIPNCSFSPPLRPVFCCIHL
;
A
#
# COMPACT_ATOMS: atom_id res chain seq x y z
N MET A 1 20.58 8.44 51.26
CA MET A 1 20.08 9.48 50.34
C MET A 1 21.08 9.63 49.20
N ASN A 2 20.90 8.92 48.08
CA ASN A 2 21.76 9.05 46.90
C ASN A 2 20.86 9.23 45.69
N SER A 3 20.43 10.46 45.41
CA SER A 3 19.76 10.79 44.16
C SER A 3 20.43 12.03 43.57
N GLY A 4 21.59 11.84 42.91
CA GLY A 4 22.29 12.92 42.20
C GLY A 4 21.49 13.55 41.06
N ILE A 5 20.30 13.03 40.77
CA ILE A 5 19.31 13.65 39.88
C ILE A 5 17.97 13.62 40.63
N SER A 6 17.33 14.79 40.81
CA SER A 6 16.02 14.88 41.43
C SER A 6 15.01 13.99 40.70
N GLN A 7 14.20 13.21 41.44
CA GLN A 7 13.14 12.36 40.87
C GLN A 7 12.18 13.18 39.98
N VAL A 8 11.96 14.45 40.33
CA VAL A 8 11.16 15.39 39.54
C VAL A 8 11.81 15.64 38.18
N PHE A 9 13.12 15.92 38.17
CA PHE A 9 13.85 16.16 36.92
C PHE A 9 13.95 14.89 36.05
N GLN A 10 14.06 13.70 36.65
CA GLN A 10 14.09 12.45 35.90
C GLN A 10 12.80 12.23 35.10
N ARG A 11 11.62 12.51 35.70
CA ARG A 11 10.33 12.37 35.02
C ARG A 11 10.24 13.23 33.75
N GLU A 12 10.72 14.46 33.82
CA GLU A 12 10.70 15.41 32.68
C GLU A 12 11.54 14.94 31.48
N VAL A 13 12.53 14.06 31.68
CA VAL A 13 13.42 13.59 30.60
C VAL A 13 13.22 12.11 30.25
N THR A 14 12.22 11.47 30.83
CA THR A 14 11.86 10.07 30.57
C THR A 14 10.61 9.95 29.72
N CYS A 15 10.62 9.00 28.80
CA CYS A 15 9.43 8.68 28.02
C CYS A 15 8.45 7.86 28.86
N PRO A 16 7.16 8.24 28.89
CA PRO A 16 6.13 7.55 29.68
C PRO A 16 5.81 6.15 29.16
N ILE A 17 6.19 5.82 27.92
CA ILE A 17 5.90 4.52 27.30
C ILE A 17 7.00 3.50 27.62
N CYS A 18 8.26 3.84 27.34
CA CYS A 18 9.38 2.90 27.58
C CYS A 18 10.03 3.08 28.94
N MET A 19 9.57 4.04 29.75
CA MET A 19 10.08 4.37 31.09
C MET A 19 11.60 4.59 31.12
N ASN A 20 12.16 5.08 30.00
CA ASN A 20 13.58 5.32 29.80
C ASN A 20 13.81 6.75 29.32
N TYR A 21 15.02 7.28 29.51
CA TYR A 21 15.39 8.60 28.99
C TYR A 21 15.10 8.73 27.49
N PHE A 22 14.53 9.87 27.08
CA PHE A 22 14.07 10.07 25.72
C PHE A 22 15.10 9.68 24.65
N ILE A 23 14.61 8.97 23.64
CA ILE A 23 15.31 8.62 22.42
C ILE A 23 14.59 9.33 21.28
N ASP A 24 15.27 10.34 20.73
CA ASP A 24 14.74 11.16 19.63
C ASP A 24 13.30 11.65 19.92
N PRO A 25 13.11 12.44 20.99
CA PRO A 25 11.79 12.81 21.46
C PRO A 25 11.02 13.58 20.42
N VAL A 26 9.73 13.26 20.28
CA VAL A 26 8.76 13.99 19.48
C VAL A 26 7.67 14.52 20.40
N THR A 27 7.29 15.78 20.20
CA THR A 27 6.21 16.43 20.94
C THR A 27 5.00 16.51 20.03
N ILE A 28 3.85 16.01 20.50
CA ILE A 28 2.58 16.05 19.77
C ILE A 28 1.77 17.31 20.14
N ASP A 29 0.70 17.60 19.40
CA ASP A 29 -0.11 18.83 19.56
C ASP A 29 -0.58 19.12 21.00
N CYS A 30 -0.81 18.07 21.80
CA CYS A 30 -1.23 18.24 23.21
C CYS A 30 -0.09 18.58 24.17
N GLY A 31 1.14 18.75 23.68
CA GLY A 31 2.34 19.11 24.47
C GLY A 31 3.10 17.92 25.07
N HIS A 32 2.53 16.72 25.09
CA HIS A 32 3.21 15.53 25.59
C HIS A 32 4.30 15.05 24.63
N SER A 33 5.37 14.52 25.20
CA SER A 33 6.53 14.07 24.44
C SER A 33 6.76 12.57 24.60
N PHE A 34 7.09 11.91 23.50
CA PHE A 34 7.35 10.48 23.45
C PHE A 34 8.64 10.22 22.70
N CYS A 35 9.31 9.09 22.96
CA CYS A 35 10.34 8.62 22.04
C CYS A 35 9.69 8.41 20.66
N ARG A 36 10.31 8.89 19.58
CA ARG A 36 9.84 8.58 18.22
C ARG A 36 9.54 7.08 18.00
N PRO A 37 10.38 6.12 18.47
CA PRO A 37 10.02 4.70 18.43
C PRO A 37 8.73 4.33 19.17
N CYS A 38 8.57 4.82 20.39
CA CYS A 38 7.39 4.54 21.22
C CYS A 38 6.13 5.14 20.59
N PHE A 39 6.27 6.30 19.95
CA PHE A 39 5.22 6.89 19.15
C PHE A 39 4.88 6.06 17.91
N TYR A 40 5.86 5.46 17.22
CA TYR A 40 5.55 4.65 16.03
C TYR A 40 4.97 3.27 16.34
N LEU A 41 5.51 2.55 17.33
CA LEU A 41 5.12 1.16 17.59
C LEU A 41 3.71 1.04 18.20
N ASN A 42 3.30 1.99 19.03
CA ASN A 42 2.01 1.91 19.72
C ASN A 42 0.86 2.57 18.93
N TRP A 43 1.12 2.95 17.68
CA TRP A 43 0.26 3.90 16.97
C TRP A 43 0.00 3.57 15.50
N GLN A 44 0.37 2.35 15.09
CA GLN A 44 0.28 1.92 13.70
C GLN A 44 -1.11 1.41 13.28
N ASP A 45 -2.06 1.22 14.21
CA ASP A 45 -3.24 0.38 13.91
C ASP A 45 -4.58 1.09 13.68
N ILE A 46 -4.72 2.42 13.81
CA ILE A 46 -6.07 3.05 13.70
C ILE A 46 -6.05 4.36 12.89
N PRO A 47 -6.76 4.43 11.74
CA PRO A 47 -6.89 5.65 10.92
C PRO A 47 -7.73 6.77 11.56
N ILE A 48 -8.33 6.50 12.72
CA ILE A 48 -9.33 7.34 13.38
C ILE A 48 -8.79 7.70 14.76
N LEU A 49 -8.26 8.92 14.85
CA LEU A 49 -7.86 9.63 16.07
C LEU A 49 -6.74 8.96 16.86
N THR A 50 -5.53 9.43 16.58
CA THR A 50 -4.37 9.18 17.40
C THR A 50 -4.54 9.86 18.76
N GLN A 51 -4.95 9.14 19.82
CA GLN A 51 -5.13 9.66 21.19
C GLN A 51 -3.86 9.63 22.06
N CYS A 52 -3.43 10.77 22.60
CA CYS A 52 -2.32 10.87 23.56
C CYS A 52 -2.41 9.82 24.70
N PHE A 53 -1.38 9.01 24.92
CA PHE A 53 -1.39 8.03 26.04
C PHE A 53 -1.46 8.68 27.43
N GLU A 54 -1.09 9.95 27.56
CA GLU A 54 -1.12 10.65 28.84
C GLU A 54 -2.44 11.38 29.09
N CYS A 55 -3.00 12.04 28.06
CA CYS A 55 -4.17 12.89 28.24
C CYS A 55 -5.36 12.53 27.35
N ILE A 56 -5.27 11.46 26.56
CA ILE A 56 -6.33 10.89 25.71
C ILE A 56 -6.81 11.82 24.58
N LYS A 57 -6.31 13.06 24.53
CA LYS A 57 -6.59 14.03 23.46
C LYS A 57 -6.16 13.49 22.09
N SER A 58 -7.06 13.61 21.11
CA SER A 58 -6.76 13.28 19.73
C SER A 58 -5.77 14.29 19.14
N THR A 59 -4.77 13.79 18.42
CA THR A 59 -3.90 14.56 17.54
C THR A 59 -4.18 14.17 16.08
N GLN A 60 -3.88 15.06 15.14
CA GLN A 60 -3.88 14.76 13.70
C GLN A 60 -2.49 14.97 13.08
N GLN A 61 -1.47 15.16 13.92
CA GLN A 61 -0.13 15.56 13.50
C GLN A 61 0.62 14.40 12.84
N ARG A 62 0.72 14.46 11.50
CA ARG A 62 1.43 13.42 10.72
C ARG A 62 2.95 13.63 10.62
N ASN A 63 3.41 14.87 10.77
CA ASN A 63 4.81 15.26 10.59
C ASN A 63 5.41 15.78 11.90
N LEU A 64 5.84 14.85 12.76
CA LEU A 64 6.47 15.19 14.02
C LEU A 64 7.95 15.55 13.84
N LYS A 65 8.33 16.73 14.33
CA LYS A 65 9.74 17.16 14.43
C LYS A 65 10.33 16.70 15.76
N THR A 66 11.64 16.45 15.78
CA THR A 66 12.33 16.12 17.03
C THR A 66 12.37 17.35 17.94
N ASN A 67 11.99 17.18 19.21
CA ASN A 67 12.21 18.19 20.24
C ASN A 67 13.70 18.23 20.62
N LEU A 68 14.45 19.16 20.04
CA LEU A 68 15.90 19.27 20.23
C LEU A 68 16.28 19.63 21.67
N HIS A 69 15.45 20.40 22.37
CA HIS A 69 15.71 20.77 23.76
C HIS A 69 15.62 19.54 24.66
N LEU A 70 14.52 18.80 24.56
CA LEU A 70 14.30 17.58 25.33
C LEU A 70 15.34 16.50 25.00
N LYS A 71 15.78 16.43 23.73
CA LYS A 71 16.88 15.56 23.30
C LYS A 71 18.20 15.92 24.00
N LYS A 72 18.52 17.22 24.11
CA LYS A 72 19.71 17.69 24.84
C LYS A 72 19.59 17.39 26.33
N MET A 73 18.45 17.69 26.95
CA MET A 73 18.23 17.43 28.38
C MET A 73 18.35 15.94 28.72
N ALA A 74 17.72 15.06 27.93
CA ALA A 74 17.84 13.62 28.10
C ALA A 74 19.28 13.12 27.90
N SER A 75 20.07 13.77 27.02
CA SER A 75 21.50 13.45 26.86
C SER A 75 22.33 13.84 28.08
N LEU A 76 22.06 15.00 28.68
CA LEU A 76 22.73 15.45 29.90
C LEU A 76 22.37 14.53 31.07
N ALA A 77 21.10 14.18 31.23
CA ALA A 77 20.64 13.25 32.26
C ALA A 77 21.30 11.86 32.11
N LYS A 78 21.39 11.32 30.88
CA LYS A 78 22.13 10.07 30.60
C LYS A 78 23.59 10.15 31.01
N THR A 79 24.22 11.30 30.80
CA THR A 79 25.63 11.52 31.14
C THR A 79 25.79 11.57 32.67
N ALA A 80 24.96 12.34 33.36
CA ALA A 80 24.97 12.39 34.82
C ALA A 80 24.72 11.01 35.46
N SER A 81 23.78 10.23 34.93
CA SER A 81 23.53 8.86 35.41
C SER A 81 24.71 7.91 35.15
N LEU A 82 25.43 8.09 34.03
CA LEU A 82 26.65 7.34 33.77
C LEU A 82 27.74 7.67 34.80
N TRP A 83 27.93 8.94 35.14
CA TRP A 83 28.88 9.35 36.18
C TRP A 83 28.54 8.77 37.55
N LEU A 84 27.26 8.79 37.94
CA LEU A 84 26.80 8.14 39.18
C LEU A 84 27.07 6.63 39.17
N PHE A 85 26.80 5.95 38.05
CA PHE A 85 27.09 4.53 37.89
C PHE A 85 28.59 4.23 38.03
N LEU A 86 29.45 5.00 37.35
CA LEU A 86 30.90 4.85 37.44
C LEU A 86 31.45 5.16 38.84
N SER A 87 30.74 5.95 39.64
CA SER A 87 31.16 6.31 40.99
C SER A 87 30.75 5.28 42.05
N SER A 88 30.09 4.18 41.69
CA SER A 88 29.72 3.13 42.63
C SER A 88 30.92 2.24 43.01
N GLU A 89 30.88 1.65 44.20
CA GLU A 89 31.96 0.77 44.68
C GLU A 89 32.19 -0.45 43.77
N GLU A 90 31.13 -0.94 43.12
CA GLU A 90 31.21 -2.04 42.14
C GLU A 90 32.08 -1.71 40.92
N GLN A 91 32.17 -0.43 40.57
CA GLN A 91 32.96 0.05 39.43
C GLN A 91 34.39 0.46 39.83
N MET A 92 34.78 0.16 41.07
CA MET A 92 36.17 0.31 41.51
C MET A 92 37.00 -0.91 41.09
N CYS A 93 38.24 -0.66 40.67
CA CYS A 93 39.20 -1.72 40.42
C CYS A 93 39.63 -2.35 41.75
N GLY A 94 39.49 -3.67 41.88
CA GLY A 94 39.88 -4.39 43.10
C GLY A 94 41.38 -4.27 43.43
N THR A 95 42.22 -4.20 42.40
CA THR A 95 43.69 -4.13 42.55
C THR A 95 44.17 -2.70 42.80
N HIS A 96 43.75 -1.75 41.97
CA HIS A 96 44.28 -0.38 41.99
C HIS A 96 43.45 0.62 42.80
N ARG A 97 42.24 0.21 43.22
CA ARG A 97 41.27 1.08 43.93
C ARG A 97 40.96 2.38 43.16
N GLU A 98 40.99 2.31 41.83
CA GLU A 98 40.60 3.39 40.93
C GLU A 98 39.31 3.06 40.20
N THR A 99 38.52 4.08 39.88
CA THR A 99 37.31 3.94 39.06
C THR A 99 37.65 3.41 37.66
N LYS A 100 36.86 2.45 37.18
CA LYS A 100 36.99 1.87 35.84
C LYS A 100 36.42 2.81 34.75
N LYS A 101 37.22 3.80 34.31
CA LYS A 101 36.81 4.82 33.33
C LYS A 101 37.12 4.47 31.87
N MET A 102 37.78 3.34 31.62
CA MET A 102 38.15 2.88 30.28
C MET A 102 37.30 1.67 29.88
N PHE A 103 36.92 1.60 28.61
CA PHE A 103 36.23 0.46 28.02
C PHE A 103 37.17 -0.27 27.07
N CYS A 104 37.33 -1.58 27.24
CA CYS A 104 38.07 -2.44 26.31
C CYS A 104 37.15 -2.91 25.18
N GLU A 105 37.50 -2.57 23.94
CA GLU A 105 36.71 -2.96 22.76
C GLU A 105 36.80 -4.47 22.48
N VAL A 106 37.87 -5.14 22.88
CA VAL A 106 38.08 -6.57 22.64
C VAL A 106 37.30 -7.38 23.67
N ASP A 107 37.57 -7.16 24.96
CA ASP A 107 37.02 -7.98 26.05
C ASP A 107 35.64 -7.52 26.53
N LYS A 108 35.16 -6.37 26.05
CA LYS A 108 33.87 -5.75 26.44
C LYS A 108 33.78 -5.47 27.94
N SER A 109 34.90 -5.15 28.56
CA SER A 109 35.04 -4.93 30.00
C SER A 109 35.39 -3.48 30.35
N LEU A 110 35.13 -3.10 31.60
CA LEU A 110 35.50 -1.81 32.17
C LEU A 110 36.84 -1.93 32.92
N LEU A 111 37.78 -1.06 32.59
CA LEU A 111 39.14 -1.03 33.13
C LEU A 111 39.42 0.31 33.82
N CYS A 112 40.24 0.29 34.87
CA CYS A 112 40.90 1.51 35.36
C CYS A 112 42.10 1.85 34.46
N SER A 113 42.64 3.06 34.60
CA SER A 113 43.75 3.56 33.77
C SER A 113 45.01 2.69 33.85
N LEU A 114 45.26 2.10 35.02
CA LEU A 114 46.40 1.20 35.23
C LEU A 114 46.16 -0.18 34.58
N CYS A 115 44.95 -0.73 34.70
CA CYS A 115 44.58 -2.00 34.05
C CYS A 115 44.58 -1.90 32.52
N SER A 116 44.21 -0.75 31.94
CA SER A 116 44.27 -0.59 30.47
C SER A 116 45.71 -0.57 29.93
N SER A 117 46.69 -0.39 30.80
CA SER A 117 48.12 -0.41 30.46
C SER A 117 48.80 -1.71 30.89
N SER A 118 48.05 -2.67 31.44
CA SER A 118 48.60 -3.96 31.85
C SER A 118 49.02 -4.76 30.63
N GLN A 119 49.90 -5.75 30.82
CA GLN A 119 50.33 -6.63 29.73
C GLN A 119 49.17 -7.36 29.05
N GLU A 120 48.12 -7.69 29.80
CA GLU A 120 46.93 -8.37 29.29
C GLU A 120 46.13 -7.51 28.30
N HIS A 121 46.04 -6.21 28.55
CA HIS A 121 45.24 -5.30 27.74
C HIS A 121 46.07 -4.38 26.84
N ARG A 122 47.41 -4.39 26.94
CA ARG A 122 48.31 -3.43 26.28
C ARG A 122 48.03 -3.23 24.79
N ASP A 123 47.73 -4.32 24.08
CA ASP A 123 47.50 -4.32 22.63
C ASP A 123 46.01 -4.21 22.26
N HIS A 124 45.11 -4.18 23.24
CA HIS A 124 43.68 -3.99 23.01
C HIS A 124 43.36 -2.52 22.75
N ARG A 125 42.33 -2.29 21.93
CA ARG A 125 41.81 -0.95 21.72
C ARG A 125 40.93 -0.55 22.90
N HIS A 126 41.22 0.62 23.47
CA HIS A 126 40.44 1.19 24.57
C HIS A 126 39.93 2.58 24.22
N CYS A 127 38.87 2.97 24.92
CA CYS A 127 38.36 4.32 24.87
C CYS A 127 37.66 4.70 26.18
N PRO A 128 37.46 5.99 26.46
CA PRO A 128 36.67 6.41 27.61
C PRO A 128 35.25 5.83 27.55
N VAL A 129 34.73 5.39 28.69
CA VAL A 129 33.39 4.76 28.78
C VAL A 129 32.30 5.65 28.23
N GLU A 130 32.40 6.97 28.43
CA GLU A 130 31.45 7.94 27.88
C GLU A 130 31.40 7.91 26.35
N TRP A 131 32.57 7.81 25.71
CA TRP A 131 32.70 7.75 24.27
C TRP A 131 32.19 6.41 23.74
N ALA A 132 32.57 5.30 24.37
CA ALA A 132 32.05 3.97 24.03
C ALA A 132 30.53 3.93 24.13
N ALA A 133 29.97 4.41 25.24
CA ALA A 133 28.52 4.44 25.46
C ALA A 133 27.80 5.33 24.44
N LYS A 134 28.39 6.46 24.04
CA LYS A 134 27.85 7.32 22.98
C LYS A 134 27.88 6.63 21.62
N GLU A 135 29.02 6.07 21.23
CA GLU A 135 29.20 5.41 19.93
C GLU A 135 28.29 4.19 19.80
N HIS A 136 28.22 3.33 20.82
CA HIS A 136 27.32 2.17 20.83
C HIS A 136 25.85 2.58 20.72
N ARG A 137 25.44 3.64 21.43
CA ARG A 137 24.08 4.21 21.29
C ARG A 137 23.83 4.73 19.88
N GLU A 138 24.76 5.48 19.29
CA GLU A 138 24.61 5.98 17.92
C GLU A 138 24.51 4.84 16.90
N LYS A 139 25.33 3.80 17.03
CA LYS A 139 25.24 2.58 16.20
C LYS A 139 23.88 1.90 16.35
N LEU A 140 23.38 1.77 17.58
CA LEU A 140 22.05 1.20 17.83
C LEU A 140 20.94 2.05 17.21
N LEU A 141 20.99 3.37 17.36
CA LEU A 141 20.02 4.30 16.77
C LEU A 141 20.01 4.23 15.25
N LYS A 142 21.18 4.16 14.60
CA LYS A 142 21.28 3.98 13.14
C LYS A 142 20.65 2.66 12.69
N LYS A 143 20.92 1.54 13.38
CA LYS A 143 20.28 0.25 13.08
C LYS A 143 18.77 0.31 13.26
N MET A 144 18.30 0.93 14.34
CA MET A 144 16.86 1.11 14.61
C MET A 144 16.19 1.96 13.52
N GLN A 145 16.81 3.07 13.09
CA GLN A 145 16.31 3.89 11.99
C GLN A 145 16.16 3.10 10.68
N SER A 146 17.15 2.26 10.35
CA SER A 146 17.08 1.38 9.18
C SER A 146 15.92 0.38 9.27
N LEU A 147 15.77 -0.27 10.43
CA LEU A 147 14.67 -1.22 10.67
C LEU A 147 13.29 -0.54 10.61
N TRP A 148 13.15 0.70 11.09
CA TRP A 148 11.90 1.45 10.97
C TRP A 148 11.56 1.80 9.52
N GLY A 149 12.57 2.14 8.72
CA GLY A 149 12.38 2.34 7.28
C GLY A 149 11.80 1.08 6.62
N LYS A 150 12.35 -0.10 6.95
CA LYS A 150 11.85 -1.39 6.45
C LYS A 150 10.44 -1.72 6.95
N ALA A 151 10.15 -1.51 8.23
CA ALA A 151 8.82 -1.75 8.79
C ALA A 151 7.75 -0.87 8.13
N ARG A 152 8.06 0.42 7.89
CA ARG A 152 7.16 1.34 7.19
C ARG A 152 6.88 0.89 5.75
N GLU A 153 7.90 0.41 5.06
CA GLU A 153 7.75 -0.08 3.69
C GLU A 153 6.94 -1.37 3.63
N ASN A 154 7.21 -2.32 4.53
CA ASN A 154 6.42 -3.54 4.66
C ASN A 154 4.95 -3.23 4.94
N GLN A 155 4.65 -2.25 5.81
CA GLN A 155 3.27 -1.83 6.08
C GLN A 155 2.59 -1.25 4.84
N ARG A 156 3.30 -0.45 4.03
CA ARG A 156 2.76 0.06 2.76
C ARG A 156 2.44 -1.07 1.80
N ASN A 157 3.36 -2.02 1.66
CA ASN A 157 3.16 -3.20 0.82
C ASN A 157 1.97 -4.04 1.30
N LEU A 158 1.86 -4.27 2.61
CA LEU A 158 0.73 -5.00 3.21
C LEU A 158 -0.61 -4.28 2.95
N ASN A 159 -0.65 -2.96 3.05
CA ASN A 159 -1.85 -2.18 2.75
C ASN A 159 -2.23 -2.30 1.27
N VAL A 160 -1.27 -2.18 0.35
CA VAL A 160 -1.49 -2.37 -1.09
C VAL A 160 -2.04 -3.77 -1.38
N GLU A 161 -1.46 -4.80 -0.79
CA GLU A 161 -1.91 -6.19 -0.94
C GLU A 161 -3.31 -6.43 -0.37
N THR A 162 -3.60 -5.88 0.81
CA THR A 162 -4.93 -5.98 1.45
C THR A 162 -6.00 -5.29 0.59
N THR A 163 -5.68 -4.12 0.05
CA THR A 163 -6.53 -3.41 -0.91
C THR A 163 -6.72 -4.21 -2.20
N ARG A 164 -5.68 -4.90 -2.69
CA ARG A 164 -5.79 -5.78 -3.86
C ARG A 164 -6.73 -6.96 -3.61
N ILE A 165 -6.59 -7.62 -2.45
CA ILE A 165 -7.45 -8.76 -2.05
C ILE A 165 -8.91 -8.33 -1.85
N SER A 166 -9.15 -7.14 -1.30
CA SER A 166 -10.52 -6.65 -1.07
C SER A 166 -11.23 -6.31 -2.39
N HIS A 167 -10.55 -5.65 -3.33
CA HIS A 167 -11.08 -5.46 -4.69
C HIS A 167 -11.29 -6.78 -5.43
N TRP A 168 -10.41 -7.76 -5.22
CA TRP A 168 -10.58 -9.10 -5.78
C TRP A 168 -11.87 -9.75 -5.29
N LYS A 169 -12.14 -9.75 -3.99
CA LYS A 169 -13.39 -10.29 -3.43
C LYS A 169 -14.61 -9.58 -4.02
N ALA A 170 -14.56 -8.26 -4.14
CA ALA A 170 -15.63 -7.48 -4.76
C ALA A 170 -15.93 -7.88 -6.20
N PHE A 171 -14.88 -8.05 -7.03
CA PHE A 171 -15.04 -8.53 -8.40
C PHE A 171 -15.54 -9.97 -8.45
N GLY A 172 -15.03 -10.85 -7.57
CA GLY A 172 -15.53 -12.22 -7.44
C GLY A 172 -17.03 -12.25 -7.10
N ASP A 173 -17.48 -11.38 -6.19
CA ASP A 173 -18.89 -11.24 -5.82
C ASP A 173 -19.73 -10.70 -6.98
N ILE A 174 -19.23 -9.73 -7.75
CA ILE A 174 -19.89 -9.24 -8.98
C ILE A 174 -20.09 -10.38 -9.97
N LEU A 175 -19.04 -11.17 -10.20
CA LEU A 175 -19.09 -12.30 -11.12
C LEU A 175 -20.01 -13.40 -10.62
N TYR A 176 -19.93 -13.79 -9.34
CA TYR A 176 -20.83 -14.77 -8.73
C TYR A 176 -22.29 -14.32 -8.76
N ARG A 177 -22.56 -13.03 -8.52
CA ARG A 177 -23.92 -12.47 -8.67
C ARG A 177 -24.39 -12.51 -10.11
N SER A 178 -23.51 -12.21 -11.07
CA SER A 178 -23.84 -12.31 -12.49
C SER A 178 -24.19 -13.75 -12.88
N GLU A 179 -23.46 -14.74 -12.35
CA GLU A 179 -23.75 -16.17 -12.51
C GLU A 179 -25.07 -16.56 -11.83
N CYS A 180 -25.33 -16.07 -10.62
CA CYS A 180 -26.60 -16.29 -9.93
C CYS A 180 -27.79 -15.71 -10.71
N VAL A 181 -27.65 -14.50 -11.29
CA VAL A 181 -28.65 -13.91 -12.19
C VAL A 181 -28.84 -14.80 -13.43
N LEU A 182 -27.76 -15.32 -14.00
CA LEU A 182 -27.81 -16.25 -15.13
C LEU A 182 -28.56 -17.56 -14.80
N LEU A 183 -28.40 -18.10 -13.58
CA LEU A 183 -29.05 -19.35 -13.15
C LEU A 183 -30.55 -19.20 -12.86
N HIS A 184 -31.00 -18.01 -12.44
CA HIS A 184 -32.41 -17.75 -12.07
C HIS A 184 -33.23 -17.07 -13.17
N MET A 185 -32.61 -16.75 -14.31
CA MET A 185 -33.32 -16.23 -15.47
C MET A 185 -33.98 -17.38 -16.25
N PRO A 186 -35.24 -17.25 -16.67
CA PRO A 186 -35.85 -18.22 -17.57
C PRO A 186 -34.98 -18.34 -18.83
N GLN A 187 -34.85 -19.56 -19.37
CA GLN A 187 -34.04 -19.80 -20.57
C GLN A 187 -34.34 -18.73 -21.61
N PRO A 188 -33.35 -17.89 -21.96
CA PRO A 188 -33.56 -16.90 -22.98
C PRO A 188 -33.89 -17.62 -24.28
N LEU A 189 -34.88 -17.13 -25.03
CA LEU A 189 -34.86 -17.35 -26.46
C LEU A 189 -33.47 -16.94 -26.94
N ASN A 190 -32.76 -17.80 -27.66
CA ASN A 190 -31.49 -17.50 -28.32
C ASN A 190 -31.70 -16.43 -29.42
N LEU A 191 -32.11 -15.23 -29.03
CA LEU A 191 -32.17 -14.05 -29.86
C LEU A 191 -30.78 -13.41 -29.78
N GLU A 192 -29.83 -13.97 -30.54
CA GLU A 192 -28.62 -13.24 -30.88
C GLU A 192 -29.02 -12.01 -31.70
N LEU A 193 -29.23 -10.88 -31.01
CA LEU A 193 -29.52 -9.62 -31.68
C LEU A 193 -28.20 -9.09 -32.23
N ARG A 194 -27.93 -9.33 -33.52
CA ARG A 194 -26.78 -8.74 -34.19
C ARG A 194 -27.01 -7.25 -34.38
N ALA A 195 -26.27 -6.43 -33.64
CA ALA A 195 -26.11 -5.03 -33.97
C ALA A 195 -25.32 -4.92 -35.29
N GLY A 196 -25.93 -4.33 -36.32
CA GLY A 196 -25.27 -4.14 -37.61
C GLY A 196 -24.07 -3.18 -37.53
N PRO A 197 -23.10 -3.30 -38.45
CA PRO A 197 -21.97 -2.38 -38.51
C PRO A 197 -22.46 -0.94 -38.79
N ILE A 198 -21.87 0.03 -38.08
CA ILE A 198 -22.13 1.45 -38.31
C ILE A 198 -20.96 2.02 -39.13
N THR A 199 -21.24 2.40 -40.37
CA THR A 199 -20.24 3.01 -41.28
C THR A 199 -19.62 4.26 -40.64
N GLY A 200 -18.29 4.32 -40.64
CA GLY A 200 -17.52 5.46 -40.09
C GLY A 200 -17.50 5.54 -38.56
N LEU A 201 -18.07 4.58 -37.83
CA LEU A 201 -18.05 4.57 -36.35
C LEU A 201 -16.63 4.61 -35.82
N ARG A 202 -15.75 3.76 -36.35
CA ARG A 202 -14.36 3.67 -35.93
C ARG A 202 -13.60 4.98 -36.17
N ASP A 203 -13.81 5.61 -37.33
CA ASP A 203 -13.16 6.88 -37.66
C ASP A 203 -13.58 7.99 -36.69
N ARG A 204 -14.86 8.03 -36.32
CA ARG A 204 -15.39 8.98 -35.34
C ARG A 204 -14.83 8.73 -33.94
N LEU A 205 -14.74 7.48 -33.50
CA LEU A 205 -14.20 7.14 -32.18
C LEU A 205 -12.70 7.42 -32.09
N ASN A 206 -11.95 7.15 -33.16
CA ASN A 206 -10.51 7.39 -33.22
C ASN A 206 -10.13 8.88 -33.06
N GLN A 207 -11.06 9.82 -33.29
CA GLN A 207 -10.84 11.25 -33.01
C GLN A 207 -10.61 11.53 -31.51
N PHE A 208 -11.05 10.62 -30.63
CA PHE A 208 -10.94 10.73 -29.18
C PHE A 208 -9.93 9.73 -28.60
N ARG A 209 -9.11 9.09 -29.43
CA ARG A 209 -8.24 7.98 -29.01
C ARG A 209 -7.15 8.45 -28.05
N VAL A 210 -6.98 7.72 -26.95
CA VAL A 210 -5.93 7.93 -25.96
C VAL A 210 -5.18 6.64 -25.67
N ASP A 211 -3.91 6.79 -25.29
CA ASP A 211 -3.06 5.69 -24.90
C ASP A 211 -3.19 5.45 -23.38
N ILE A 212 -3.55 4.22 -23.00
CA ILE A 212 -3.66 3.81 -21.61
C ILE A 212 -2.39 3.06 -21.19
N THR A 213 -1.79 3.50 -20.08
CA THR A 213 -0.61 2.87 -19.50
C THR A 213 -0.97 2.26 -18.16
N LEU A 214 -0.53 1.03 -17.91
CA LEU A 214 -0.68 0.39 -16.61
C LEU A 214 0.40 0.89 -15.64
N HIS A 215 0.08 0.93 -14.35
CA HIS A 215 1.10 1.20 -13.34
C HIS A 215 2.18 0.10 -13.38
N HIS A 216 3.46 0.50 -13.36
CA HIS A 216 4.60 -0.39 -13.63
C HIS A 216 4.72 -1.57 -12.63
N ASN A 217 4.15 -1.45 -11.43
CA ASN A 217 4.08 -2.52 -10.43
C ASN A 217 2.86 -3.46 -10.61
N GLU A 218 1.97 -3.18 -11.57
CA GLU A 218 0.70 -3.89 -11.80
C GLU A 218 0.65 -4.61 -13.16
N ALA A 219 1.62 -4.35 -14.06
CA ALA A 219 1.76 -5.09 -15.31
C ALA A 219 2.22 -6.52 -15.00
N ASN A 220 1.28 -7.46 -15.03
CA ASN A 220 1.52 -8.89 -14.82
C ASN A 220 1.59 -9.62 -16.19
N SER A 221 2.04 -10.88 -16.23
CA SER A 221 2.10 -11.70 -17.45
C SER A 221 0.76 -11.89 -18.17
N HIS A 222 -0.36 -11.48 -17.55
CA HIS A 222 -1.72 -11.65 -18.04
C HIS A 222 -2.38 -10.34 -18.52
N ILE A 223 -1.77 -9.19 -18.24
CA ILE A 223 -2.22 -7.89 -18.75
C ILE A 223 -0.99 -7.12 -19.20
N PHE A 224 -0.83 -6.97 -20.52
CA PHE A 224 0.35 -6.39 -21.12
C PHE A 224 -0.03 -5.50 -22.31
N ARG A 225 0.92 -4.70 -22.77
CA ARG A 225 0.71 -3.81 -23.92
C ARG A 225 0.87 -4.59 -25.21
N CYS A 226 -0.03 -4.39 -26.17
CA CYS A 226 0.10 -4.99 -27.50
C CYS A 226 1.25 -4.33 -28.30
N GLY A 227 1.70 -4.99 -29.36
CA GLY A 227 2.82 -4.52 -30.20
C GLY A 227 2.58 -3.13 -30.81
N ASP A 228 1.32 -2.75 -31.01
CA ASP A 228 0.91 -1.36 -31.16
C ASP A 228 0.75 -0.74 -29.77
N LEU A 229 1.55 0.29 -29.45
CA LEU A 229 1.62 0.93 -28.13
C LEU A 229 0.29 1.50 -27.60
N ARG A 230 -0.80 1.40 -28.38
CA ARG A 230 -2.12 2.01 -28.19
C ARG A 230 -3.22 1.05 -27.74
N SER A 231 -2.93 -0.25 -27.66
CA SER A 231 -3.90 -1.29 -27.30
C SER A 231 -3.39 -2.13 -26.13
N ILE A 232 -4.28 -2.49 -25.21
CA ILE A 232 -3.97 -3.35 -24.07
C ILE A 232 -4.43 -4.78 -24.37
N CYS A 233 -3.60 -5.78 -24.13
CA CYS A 233 -3.96 -7.18 -24.19
C CYS A 233 -4.37 -7.70 -22.82
N ILE A 234 -5.51 -8.38 -22.75
CA ILE A 234 -5.97 -9.14 -21.59
C ILE A 234 -5.94 -10.63 -21.96
N GLY A 235 -5.05 -11.40 -21.33
CA GLY A 235 -4.95 -12.86 -21.52
C GLY A 235 -3.57 -13.44 -21.26
N CYS A 236 -3.44 -14.76 -21.34
CA CYS A 236 -2.15 -15.46 -21.23
C CYS A 236 -1.37 -15.40 -22.54
N ASP A 237 -0.12 -14.91 -22.51
CA ASP A 237 0.85 -15.23 -23.56
C ASP A 237 1.25 -16.71 -23.44
N ARG A 238 0.82 -17.53 -24.40
CA ARG A 238 1.12 -18.98 -24.43
C ARG A 238 2.63 -19.26 -24.54
N GLN A 239 3.45 -18.31 -25.00
CA GLN A 239 4.88 -18.55 -25.22
C GLN A 239 5.70 -18.54 -23.93
N ASN A 240 5.15 -18.03 -22.81
CA ASN A 240 5.84 -17.92 -21.52
C ASN A 240 4.99 -18.42 -20.35
N ALA A 241 4.11 -19.40 -20.55
CA ALA A 241 3.33 -19.96 -19.46
C ALA A 241 4.28 -20.65 -18.44
N PRO A 242 4.44 -20.13 -17.21
CA PRO A 242 5.03 -20.92 -16.15
C PRO A 242 4.09 -22.12 -15.94
N ARG A 243 4.64 -23.28 -15.59
CA ARG A 243 3.82 -24.41 -15.12
C ARG A 243 3.16 -24.00 -13.79
N ILE A 244 2.07 -23.26 -13.86
CA ILE A 244 1.31 -22.78 -12.71
C ILE A 244 0.37 -23.92 -12.28
N THR A 245 0.58 -24.37 -11.05
CA THR A 245 -0.29 -25.29 -10.30
C THR A 245 -1.73 -24.76 -10.23
N ALA A 246 -2.69 -25.68 -10.26
CA ALA A 246 -4.15 -25.49 -10.35
C ALA A 246 -4.80 -24.69 -9.20
N THR A 247 -4.45 -23.41 -9.07
CA THR A 247 -5.16 -22.43 -8.26
C THR A 247 -5.71 -21.35 -9.18
N PRO A 248 -7.00 -20.98 -9.10
CA PRO A 248 -7.56 -19.89 -9.89
C PRO A 248 -6.76 -18.61 -9.67
N THR A 249 -6.18 -18.07 -10.74
CA THR A 249 -5.43 -16.81 -10.68
C THR A 249 -6.24 -15.71 -11.35
N SER A 250 -6.58 -14.68 -10.58
CA SER A 250 -7.25 -13.48 -11.05
C SER A 250 -6.32 -12.27 -10.99
N PHE A 251 -6.38 -11.41 -11.99
CA PHE A 251 -5.53 -10.24 -12.15
C PHE A 251 -6.39 -8.99 -12.26
N LEU A 252 -6.05 -7.96 -11.49
CA LEU A 252 -6.68 -6.64 -11.50
C LEU A 252 -5.58 -5.60 -11.70
N ALA A 253 -5.79 -4.70 -12.66
CA ALA A 253 -4.86 -3.60 -12.95
C ALA A 253 -5.61 -2.29 -13.20
N TRP A 254 -4.98 -1.17 -12.87
CA TRP A 254 -5.51 0.16 -13.12
C TRP A 254 -4.69 0.92 -14.17
N GLY A 255 -5.40 1.75 -14.94
CA GLY A 255 -4.77 2.75 -15.78
C GLY A 255 -4.15 3.88 -14.95
N ALA A 256 -2.95 4.32 -15.34
CA ALA A 256 -2.26 5.45 -14.74
C ALA A 256 -2.98 6.78 -15.04
N GLN A 257 -3.68 6.85 -16.17
CA GLN A 257 -4.48 7.99 -16.61
C GLN A 257 -5.68 8.23 -15.68
N THR A 258 -6.04 9.50 -15.52
CA THR A 258 -7.24 9.96 -14.82
C THR A 258 -8.03 10.90 -15.70
N PHE A 259 -9.34 10.70 -15.79
CA PHE A 259 -10.23 11.53 -16.59
C PHE A 259 -11.19 12.31 -15.68
N THR A 260 -11.29 13.62 -15.91
CA THR A 260 -12.16 14.52 -15.13
C THR A 260 -13.27 15.17 -15.96
N SER A 261 -13.00 15.41 -17.23
CA SER A 261 -13.88 16.06 -18.21
C SER A 261 -13.41 15.69 -19.61
N GLY A 262 -14.26 15.80 -20.62
CA GLY A 262 -13.97 15.49 -22.01
C GLY A 262 -14.42 14.10 -22.46
N LYS A 263 -14.06 13.77 -23.70
CA LYS A 263 -14.39 12.52 -24.36
C LYS A 263 -13.13 11.74 -24.68
N TYR A 264 -13.14 10.44 -24.39
CA TYR A 264 -11.97 9.59 -24.48
C TYR A 264 -12.34 8.23 -25.06
N TYR A 265 -11.44 7.67 -25.86
CA TYR A 265 -11.59 6.37 -26.47
C TYR A 265 -10.33 5.53 -26.32
N TRP A 266 -10.46 4.26 -25.95
CA TRP A 266 -9.34 3.31 -26.00
C TRP A 266 -9.85 1.90 -26.31
N GLU A 267 -8.93 1.06 -26.79
CA GLU A 267 -9.22 -0.30 -27.24
C GLU A 267 -8.46 -1.32 -26.39
N VAL A 268 -9.11 -2.45 -26.13
CA VAL A 268 -8.56 -3.58 -25.38
C VAL A 268 -8.72 -4.83 -26.22
N HIS A 269 -7.63 -5.54 -26.45
CA HIS A 269 -7.63 -6.86 -27.04
C HIS A 269 -8.01 -7.91 -26.00
N VAL A 270 -9.16 -8.56 -26.20
CA VAL A 270 -9.71 -9.58 -25.29
C VAL A 270 -9.46 -11.02 -25.78
N GLY A 271 -9.12 -11.19 -27.06
CA GLY A 271 -8.70 -12.47 -27.67
C GLY A 271 -9.51 -13.69 -27.23
N ASP A 272 -8.80 -14.76 -26.85
CA ASP A 272 -9.34 -16.04 -26.39
C ASP A 272 -9.68 -16.07 -24.88
N SER A 273 -9.53 -14.95 -24.15
CA SER A 273 -9.67 -14.92 -22.68
C SER A 273 -11.11 -15.16 -22.24
N TRP A 274 -11.39 -16.16 -21.41
CA TRP A 274 -12.77 -16.55 -21.10
C TRP A 274 -13.46 -15.61 -20.12
N ASN A 275 -12.78 -15.25 -19.04
CA ASN A 275 -13.34 -14.38 -18.00
C ASN A 275 -12.53 -13.08 -17.93
N TRP A 276 -13.16 -11.97 -18.26
CA TRP A 276 -12.54 -10.65 -18.21
C TRP A 276 -13.59 -9.59 -17.90
N ALA A 277 -13.14 -8.46 -17.37
CA ALA A 277 -13.94 -7.25 -17.27
C ALA A 277 -13.03 -6.04 -17.50
N PHE A 278 -13.52 -5.04 -18.20
CA PHE A 278 -12.81 -3.76 -18.30
C PHE A 278 -13.79 -2.60 -18.36
N GLY A 279 -13.35 -1.45 -17.88
CA GLY A 279 -14.24 -0.32 -17.67
C GLY A 279 -13.53 0.89 -17.11
N VAL A 280 -14.31 1.73 -16.43
CA VAL A 280 -13.83 2.85 -15.64
C VAL A 280 -14.36 2.77 -14.22
N CYS A 281 -13.54 3.18 -13.26
CA CYS A 281 -13.95 3.32 -11.87
C CYS A 281 -13.60 4.69 -11.29
N ASN A 282 -14.35 5.14 -10.29
CA ASN A 282 -14.04 6.34 -9.51
C ASN A 282 -13.02 6.04 -8.38
N LYS A 283 -12.49 7.10 -7.74
CA LYS A 283 -11.56 6.97 -6.60
C LYS A 283 -12.17 6.26 -5.38
N TYR A 284 -13.48 6.40 -5.16
CA TYR A 284 -14.15 5.74 -4.03
C TYR A 284 -14.10 4.23 -4.14
N TRP A 285 -14.17 3.72 -5.37
CA TRP A 285 -14.07 2.30 -5.66
C TRP A 285 -12.71 1.74 -5.24
N GLN A 286 -11.62 2.49 -5.42
CA GLN A 286 -10.25 2.11 -5.02
C GLN A 286 -10.03 2.10 -3.48
N GLY A 287 -10.82 2.87 -2.72
CA GLY A 287 -10.59 3.14 -1.31
C GLY A 287 -11.49 2.37 -0.33
N LYS A 288 -12.46 1.59 -0.82
CA LYS A 288 -13.40 0.86 0.05
C LYS A 288 -12.71 -0.34 0.70
N ASN A 289 -12.87 -0.47 2.02
CA ASN A 289 -12.72 -1.74 2.70
C ASN A 289 -13.97 -2.57 2.41
N TRP A 290 -13.84 -3.60 1.58
CA TRP A 290 -14.92 -4.43 1.06
C TRP A 290 -15.50 -5.44 2.06
N ASN A 291 -15.64 -5.05 3.34
CA ASN A 291 -16.28 -5.86 4.38
C ASN A 291 -17.78 -5.54 4.55
N GLY A 292 -18.36 -4.70 3.67
CA GLY A 292 -19.74 -4.22 3.76
C GLY A 292 -20.64 -4.73 2.63
N ASN A 293 -21.94 -4.82 2.91
CA ASN A 293 -22.98 -5.34 2.03
C ASN A 293 -23.01 -4.56 0.68
N ILE A 294 -22.84 -5.28 -0.42
CA ILE A 294 -22.71 -4.75 -1.80
C ILE A 294 -24.10 -4.41 -2.34
N TYR A 295 -24.72 -3.32 -1.88
CA TYR A 295 -25.94 -2.81 -2.49
C TYR A 295 -25.66 -1.38 -2.96
N GLY A 296 -25.65 -1.18 -4.28
CA GLY A 296 -25.44 0.13 -4.94
C GLY A 296 -23.99 0.37 -5.35
N GLU A 297 -23.57 -0.16 -6.50
CA GLU A 297 -22.24 0.07 -7.07
C GLU A 297 -22.16 1.45 -7.74
N GLU A 298 -22.22 2.51 -6.93
CA GLU A 298 -21.89 3.85 -7.36
C GLU A 298 -20.37 3.94 -7.61
N GLY A 299 -19.94 3.72 -8.84
CA GLY A 299 -18.59 4.07 -9.26
C GLY A 299 -17.80 3.08 -10.10
N LEU A 300 -18.34 1.92 -10.48
CA LEU A 300 -17.73 1.02 -11.47
C LEU A 300 -18.64 0.89 -12.69
N PHE A 301 -18.14 1.27 -13.86
CA PHE A 301 -18.87 1.19 -15.12
C PHE A 301 -18.03 0.35 -16.09
N SER A 302 -18.39 -0.92 -16.22
CA SER A 302 -17.58 -1.92 -16.92
C SER A 302 -18.43 -2.84 -17.78
N LEU A 303 -17.79 -3.42 -18.78
CA LEU A 303 -18.28 -4.57 -19.53
C LEU A 303 -17.42 -5.76 -19.15
N GLY A 304 -18.06 -6.88 -18.83
CA GLY A 304 -17.41 -8.14 -18.56
C GLY A 304 -17.95 -9.27 -19.42
N CYS A 305 -17.15 -10.32 -19.47
CA CYS A 305 -17.45 -11.59 -20.11
C CYS A 305 -17.19 -12.70 -19.10
N VAL A 306 -18.14 -13.61 -18.94
CA VAL A 306 -18.00 -14.82 -18.11
C VAL A 306 -18.29 -16.03 -18.97
N LYS A 307 -17.48 -17.08 -18.84
CA LYS A 307 -17.77 -18.38 -19.45
C LYS A 307 -18.57 -19.24 -18.48
N ASN A 308 -19.72 -19.71 -18.95
CA ASN A 308 -20.46 -20.81 -18.32
C ASN A 308 -20.18 -22.11 -19.11
N ASP A 309 -20.75 -23.24 -18.67
CA ASP A 309 -20.49 -24.59 -19.23
C ASP A 309 -20.64 -24.72 -20.76
N ILE A 310 -21.41 -23.83 -21.40
CA ILE A 310 -21.77 -23.94 -22.82
C ILE A 310 -21.41 -22.68 -23.63
N GLN A 311 -21.38 -21.49 -23.01
CA GLN A 311 -21.20 -20.22 -23.75
C GLN A 311 -20.58 -19.10 -22.91
N CYS A 312 -20.08 -18.07 -23.58
CA CYS A 312 -19.64 -16.82 -22.95
C CYS A 312 -20.79 -15.81 -22.94
N SER A 313 -21.04 -15.24 -21.77
CA SER A 313 -22.08 -14.24 -21.52
C SER A 313 -21.46 -12.90 -21.22
N LEU A 314 -21.94 -11.84 -21.89
CA LEU A 314 -21.52 -10.47 -21.62
C LEU A 314 -22.42 -9.82 -20.58
N PHE A 315 -21.86 -9.03 -19.68
CA PHE A 315 -22.62 -8.26 -18.70
C PHE A 315 -22.02 -6.87 -18.50
N THR A 316 -22.85 -5.92 -18.07
CA THR A 316 -22.37 -4.60 -17.62
C THR A 316 -22.45 -4.46 -16.13
N SER A 317 -21.69 -3.55 -15.52
CA SER A 317 -21.89 -3.15 -14.12
C SER A 317 -22.74 -1.88 -14.02
N SER A 318 -23.38 -1.67 -12.85
CA SER A 318 -24.08 -0.44 -12.49
C SER A 318 -25.12 0.09 -13.52
N PRO A 319 -26.23 -0.65 -13.73
CA PRO A 319 -26.63 -1.89 -13.05
C PRO A 319 -26.10 -3.16 -13.75
N ILE A 320 -26.07 -4.27 -13.00
CA ILE A 320 -25.75 -5.58 -13.56
C ILE A 320 -26.81 -5.96 -14.59
N THR A 321 -26.42 -5.94 -15.88
CA THR A 321 -27.32 -6.24 -17.00
C THR A 321 -26.65 -7.19 -17.97
N LEU A 322 -27.31 -8.29 -18.30
CA LEU A 322 -26.85 -9.27 -19.28
C LEU A 322 -27.03 -8.74 -20.71
N GLN A 323 -26.05 -8.99 -21.57
CA GLN A 323 -26.04 -8.57 -22.96
C GLN A 323 -26.10 -9.80 -23.88
N TYR A 324 -27.09 -9.82 -24.78
CA TYR A 324 -27.37 -10.93 -25.71
C TYR A 324 -26.73 -10.73 -27.09
N VAL A 325 -25.55 -10.12 -27.13
CA VAL A 325 -24.79 -9.91 -28.36
C VAL A 325 -23.64 -10.92 -28.45
N PRO A 326 -23.21 -11.30 -29.67
CA PRO A 326 -22.06 -12.18 -29.84
C PRO A 326 -20.83 -11.64 -29.11
N ARG A 327 -20.09 -12.54 -28.46
CA ARG A 327 -18.84 -12.19 -27.78
C ARG A 327 -17.82 -11.61 -28.77
N PRO A 328 -17.23 -10.44 -28.51
CA PRO A 328 -16.10 -9.94 -29.28
C PRO A 328 -14.90 -10.88 -29.20
N THR A 329 -14.30 -11.18 -30.35
CA THR A 329 -13.17 -12.12 -30.46
C THR A 329 -11.81 -11.43 -30.63
N SER A 330 -11.80 -10.10 -30.78
CA SER A 330 -10.58 -9.32 -31.01
C SER A 330 -10.52 -8.14 -30.05
N HIS A 331 -10.85 -6.94 -30.52
CA HIS A 331 -10.77 -5.72 -29.72
C HIS A 331 -12.16 -5.24 -29.30
N VAL A 332 -12.26 -4.84 -28.04
CA VAL A 332 -13.40 -4.10 -27.51
C VAL A 332 -12.96 -2.67 -27.25
N GLY A 333 -13.71 -1.72 -27.77
CA GLY A 333 -13.48 -0.30 -27.54
C GLY A 333 -14.34 0.21 -26.40
N LEU A 334 -13.80 1.11 -25.58
CA LEU A 334 -14.55 1.88 -24.59
C LEU A 334 -14.47 3.35 -24.95
N PHE A 335 -15.65 3.95 -25.09
CA PHE A 335 -15.83 5.39 -25.29
C PHE A 335 -16.45 6.00 -24.04
N LEU A 336 -15.71 6.90 -23.40
CA LEU A 336 -16.11 7.64 -22.21
C LEU A 336 -16.50 9.06 -22.63
N ASP A 337 -17.73 9.46 -22.32
CA ASP A 337 -18.20 10.83 -22.49
C ASP A 337 -18.53 11.42 -21.11
N CYS A 338 -17.60 12.18 -20.54
CA CYS A 338 -17.74 12.74 -19.19
C CYS A 338 -18.89 13.75 -19.12
N GLU A 339 -19.09 14.54 -20.18
CA GLU A 339 -20.16 15.53 -20.27
C GLU A 339 -21.54 14.87 -20.34
N ALA A 340 -21.68 13.86 -21.21
CA ALA A 340 -22.94 13.13 -21.37
C ALA A 340 -23.18 12.10 -20.26
N ARG A 341 -22.18 11.84 -19.42
CA ARG A 341 -22.20 10.82 -18.35
C ARG A 341 -22.51 9.42 -18.89
N THR A 342 -21.84 9.03 -19.97
CA THR A 342 -22.02 7.72 -20.60
C THR A 342 -20.71 6.96 -20.73
N VAL A 343 -20.83 5.62 -20.66
CA VAL A 343 -19.75 4.70 -21.02
C VAL A 343 -20.29 3.75 -22.08
N SER A 344 -19.75 3.86 -23.29
CA SER A 344 -20.16 3.06 -24.45
C SER A 344 -19.11 2.03 -24.79
N PHE A 345 -19.54 0.80 -25.06
CA PHE A 345 -18.71 -0.32 -25.47
C PHE A 345 -19.01 -0.69 -26.92
N VAL A 346 -17.97 -0.99 -27.70
CA VAL A 346 -18.09 -1.32 -29.12
C VAL A 346 -17.26 -2.56 -29.45
N ASP A 347 -17.79 -3.41 -30.33
CA ASP A 347 -17.00 -4.44 -31.00
C ASP A 347 -16.24 -3.75 -32.13
N VAL A 348 -14.93 -3.61 -31.98
CA VAL A 348 -14.09 -2.87 -32.93
C VAL A 348 -14.00 -3.61 -34.26
N ASN A 349 -14.02 -4.94 -34.24
CA ASN A 349 -13.90 -5.76 -35.43
C ASN A 349 -15.19 -5.72 -36.25
N GLN A 350 -16.34 -5.78 -35.58
CA GLN A 350 -17.65 -5.67 -36.24
C GLN A 350 -18.09 -4.22 -36.49
N SER A 351 -17.34 -3.23 -35.97
CA SER A 351 -17.72 -1.81 -36.02
C SER A 351 -19.16 -1.57 -35.54
N SER A 352 -19.56 -2.27 -34.47
CA SER A 352 -20.92 -2.25 -33.95
C SER A 352 -20.95 -1.94 -32.45
N PRO A 353 -22.00 -1.27 -31.96
CA PRO A 353 -22.17 -1.03 -30.53
C PRO A 353 -22.52 -2.34 -29.81
N ILE A 354 -21.90 -2.56 -28.65
CA ILE A 354 -22.25 -3.63 -27.72
C ILE A 354 -23.32 -3.12 -26.76
N TYR A 355 -22.99 -2.08 -25.99
CA TYR A 355 -23.90 -1.48 -25.03
C TYR A 355 -23.43 -0.07 -24.64
N THR A 356 -24.34 0.77 -24.16
CA THR A 356 -24.01 2.05 -23.51
C THR A 356 -24.64 2.12 -22.15
N ILE A 357 -23.84 2.31 -21.11
CA ILE A 357 -24.32 2.56 -19.75
C ILE A 357 -24.69 4.05 -19.68
N PRO A 358 -25.98 4.39 -19.54
CA PRO A 358 -26.43 5.77 -19.48
C PRO A 358 -26.41 6.32 -18.05
N ASN A 359 -26.51 7.64 -17.90
CA ASN A 359 -26.74 8.32 -16.61
C ASN A 359 -25.72 7.92 -15.52
N CYS A 360 -24.48 7.70 -15.90
CA CYS A 360 -23.45 7.25 -14.97
C CYS A 360 -23.25 8.30 -13.88
N SER A 361 -23.31 7.89 -12.62
CA SER A 361 -22.98 8.73 -11.46
C SER A 361 -21.46 8.89 -11.35
N PHE A 362 -20.87 9.58 -12.32
CA PHE A 362 -19.45 9.88 -12.31
C PHE A 362 -19.12 10.72 -11.07
N SER A 363 -18.18 10.20 -10.29
CA SER A 363 -17.50 10.96 -9.24
C SER A 363 -16.03 11.08 -9.63
N PRO A 364 -15.67 12.07 -10.47
CA PRO A 364 -14.32 12.20 -10.97
C PRO A 364 -13.28 12.37 -9.86
N PRO A 365 -12.01 12.01 -10.12
CA PRO A 365 -11.51 11.48 -11.37
C PRO A 365 -11.86 10.00 -11.59
N LEU A 366 -12.13 9.66 -12.85
CA LEU A 366 -12.31 8.29 -13.32
C LEU A 366 -10.98 7.71 -13.78
N ARG A 367 -10.78 6.40 -13.59
CA ARG A 367 -9.61 5.65 -14.04
C ARG A 367 -10.02 4.43 -14.84
N PRO A 368 -9.27 4.03 -15.88
CA PRO A 368 -9.41 2.72 -16.49
C PRO A 368 -9.18 1.60 -15.48
N VAL A 369 -9.95 0.52 -15.58
CA VAL A 369 -9.78 -0.69 -14.78
C VAL A 369 -9.88 -1.92 -15.68
N PHE A 370 -9.03 -2.91 -15.42
CA PHE A 370 -8.93 -4.14 -16.20
C PHE A 370 -8.84 -5.33 -15.26
N CYS A 371 -9.64 -6.36 -15.52
CA CYS A 371 -9.70 -7.58 -14.72
C CYS A 371 -9.71 -8.82 -15.64
N CYS A 372 -9.00 -9.87 -15.25
CA CYS A 372 -9.05 -11.17 -15.90
C CYS A 372 -9.02 -12.28 -14.85
N ILE A 373 -9.80 -13.35 -15.06
CA ILE A 373 -9.82 -14.52 -14.18
C ILE A 373 -9.55 -15.79 -14.98
N HIS A 374 -8.56 -16.54 -14.53
CA HIS A 374 -8.33 -17.91 -14.96
C HIS A 374 -8.83 -18.84 -13.85
N LEU A 375 -9.86 -19.63 -14.18
CA LEU A 375 -10.39 -20.69 -13.32
C LEU A 375 -9.62 -21.99 -13.56
#